data_AF-A0A3P1V914-F1
#
_entry.id   AF-A0A3P1V914-F1
#
_cell.length_a   1.000
_cell.length_b   1.000
_cell.length_c   1.000
_cell.angle_alpha   90.00
_cell.angle_beta   90.00
_cell.angle_gamma   90.00
#
_symmetry.space_group_name_H-M   'P 1'
#
loop_
_entity.id
_entity.type
_entity.pdbx_description
1 polymer ?
#
loop_
_entity_poly.entity_id
_entity_poly.type
_entity_poly.pdbx_seq_one_letter_code
_entity_poly.pdbx_strand_id
1 'polypeptide(L)'
;MKQYFKKFEEKLQVAEEKLDILSEWHIAKGHNGATEIAEECRVAITELWIEFYGLSEAYKKAEASHDDFVKSNIENLFGSLKRHDEEIGELLNRKPNYILFDTLDKVSREVLGANNCSTAPEGNIERYLLNLVRKDMKERGITK
;
A
#
# COMPACT_ATOMS: atom_id res chain seq x y z
N MET A 1 6.72 1.02 -5.14
CA MET A 1 6.61 -0.21 -5.97
C MET A 1 5.58 -0.12 -7.09
N LYS A 2 4.41 0.49 -6.88
CA LYS A 2 3.38 0.65 -7.93
C LYS A 2 3.91 1.21 -9.27
N GLN A 3 4.73 2.26 -9.24
CA GLN A 3 5.36 2.79 -10.46
C GLN A 3 6.34 1.82 -11.14
N TYR A 4 7.04 0.98 -10.37
CA TYR A 4 7.95 -0.03 -10.94
C TYR A 4 7.17 -1.13 -11.63
N PHE A 5 6.11 -1.64 -11.00
CA PHE A 5 5.21 -2.62 -11.62
C PHE A 5 4.61 -2.06 -12.92
N LYS A 6 4.06 -0.84 -12.89
CA LYS A 6 3.52 -0.19 -14.09
C LYS A 6 4.55 -0.08 -15.23
N LYS A 7 5.78 0.35 -14.92
CA LYS A 7 6.85 0.47 -15.92
C LYS A 7 7.31 -0.88 -16.46
N PHE A 8 7.25 -1.93 -15.65
CA PHE A 8 7.59 -3.29 -16.08
C PHE A 8 6.49 -3.86 -16.98
N GLU A 9 5.23 -3.70 -16.59
CA GLU A 9 4.05 -4.05 -17.37
C GLU A 9 4.09 -3.41 -18.77
N GLU A 10 4.31 -2.09 -18.84
CA GLU A 10 4.45 -1.35 -20.10
C GLU A 10 5.58 -1.92 -20.98
N LYS A 11 6.71 -2.32 -20.38
CA LYS A 11 7.84 -2.88 -21.14
C LYS A 11 7.57 -4.29 -21.64
N LEU A 12 6.89 -5.12 -20.84
CA LEU A 12 6.57 -6.49 -21.18
C LEU A 12 5.55 -6.52 -22.33
N GLN A 13 4.53 -5.68 -22.26
CA GLN A 13 3.56 -5.48 -23.35
C GLN A 13 4.25 -5.06 -24.66
N VAL A 14 5.15 -4.07 -24.61
CA VAL A 14 5.87 -3.63 -25.82
C VAL A 14 6.76 -4.74 -26.40
N ALA A 15 7.31 -5.62 -25.56
CA ALA A 15 8.09 -6.75 -26.03
C ALA A 15 7.22 -7.78 -26.75
N GLU A 16 6.04 -8.07 -26.20
CA GLU A 16 5.03 -8.96 -26.78
C GLU A 16 4.54 -8.45 -28.15
N GLU A 17 4.11 -7.18 -28.22
CA GLU A 17 3.65 -6.55 -29.47
C GLU A 17 4.71 -6.60 -30.59
N LYS A 18 5.98 -6.39 -30.24
CA LYS A 18 7.08 -6.48 -31.21
C LYS A 18 7.35 -7.91 -31.66
N LEU A 19 7.19 -8.87 -30.76
CA LEU A 19 7.39 -10.28 -31.05
C LEU A 19 6.31 -10.80 -31.99
N ASP A 20 5.06 -10.39 -31.80
CA ASP A 20 3.94 -10.72 -32.69
C ASP A 20 4.20 -10.21 -34.12
N ILE A 21 4.60 -8.94 -34.26
CA ILE A 21 4.95 -8.36 -35.57
C ILE A 21 6.10 -9.13 -36.24
N LEU A 22 7.14 -9.50 -35.48
CA LEU A 22 8.27 -10.29 -35.98
C LEU A 22 7.82 -11.68 -36.43
N SER A 23 6.97 -12.34 -35.65
CA SER A 23 6.42 -13.66 -35.97
C SER A 23 5.63 -13.63 -37.27
N GLU A 24 4.71 -12.67 -37.41
CA GLU A 24 3.92 -12.46 -38.63
C GLU A 24 4.81 -12.20 -39.86
N TRP A 25 5.86 -11.39 -39.69
CA TRP A 25 6.81 -11.12 -40.76
C TRP A 25 7.57 -12.38 -41.20
N HIS A 26 8.02 -13.19 -40.25
CA HIS A 26 8.73 -14.44 -40.53
C HIS A 26 7.84 -15.50 -41.20
N ILE A 27 6.57 -15.59 -40.78
CA ILE A 27 5.55 -16.45 -41.42
C ILE A 27 5.36 -16.02 -42.88
N ALA A 28 5.18 -14.73 -43.15
CA ALA A 28 4.98 -14.21 -44.51
C ALA A 28 6.19 -14.47 -45.43
N LYS A 29 7.38 -14.67 -44.87
CA LYS A 29 8.63 -14.98 -45.60
C LYS A 29 8.93 -16.47 -45.71
N GLY A 30 8.13 -17.34 -45.08
CA GLY A 30 8.38 -18.79 -45.05
C GLY A 30 9.62 -19.18 -44.23
N HIS A 31 10.02 -18.34 -43.27
CA HIS A 31 11.17 -18.59 -42.41
C HIS A 31 10.77 -19.45 -41.20
N ASN A 32 10.49 -20.74 -41.44
CA ASN A 32 9.92 -21.64 -40.42
C ASN A 32 10.70 -21.68 -39.09
N GLY A 33 12.03 -21.70 -39.12
CA GLY A 33 12.84 -21.71 -37.90
C GLY A 33 12.77 -20.39 -37.09
N ALA A 34 12.53 -19.26 -37.75
CA ALA A 34 12.38 -17.98 -37.05
C ALA A 34 10.97 -17.83 -36.45
N THR A 35 9.95 -18.42 -37.07
CA THR A 35 8.60 -18.53 -36.49
C THR A 35 8.60 -19.38 -35.22
N GLU A 36 9.35 -20.49 -35.21
CA GLU A 36 9.46 -21.39 -34.05
C GLU A 36 10.11 -20.68 -32.86
N ILE A 37 11.20 -19.94 -33.09
CA ILE A 37 11.85 -19.10 -32.06
C ILE A 37 10.91 -18.00 -31.54
N ALA A 38 10.12 -17.38 -32.42
CA ALA A 38 9.14 -16.38 -32.02
C ALA A 38 8.05 -16.98 -31.13
N GLU A 39 7.58 -18.20 -31.42
CA GLU A 39 6.61 -18.89 -30.57
C GLU A 39 7.19 -19.26 -29.21
N GLU A 40 8.43 -19.76 -29.15
CA GLU A 40 9.13 -20.03 -27.88
C GLU A 40 9.26 -18.75 -27.02
N CYS A 41 9.58 -17.63 -27.66
CA CYS A 41 9.65 -16.34 -26.97
C CYS A 41 8.27 -15.89 -26.46
N ARG A 42 7.18 -16.20 -27.18
CA ARG A 42 5.81 -15.86 -26.78
C ARG A 42 5.37 -16.66 -25.55
N VAL A 43 5.74 -17.94 -25.51
CA VAL A 43 5.55 -18.79 -24.32
C VAL A 43 6.31 -18.22 -23.13
N ALA A 44 7.58 -17.85 -23.30
CA ALA A 44 8.38 -17.27 -22.23
C ALA A 44 7.80 -15.92 -21.71
N ILE A 45 7.31 -15.06 -22.60
CA ILE A 45 6.63 -13.81 -22.20
C ILE A 45 5.34 -14.09 -21.42
N THR A 46 4.57 -15.10 -21.83
CA THR A 46 3.36 -15.51 -21.12
C THR A 46 3.67 -16.00 -19.70
N GLU A 47 4.73 -16.79 -19.53
CA GLU A 47 5.20 -17.22 -18.21
C GLU A 47 5.64 -16.04 -17.34
N LEU A 48 6.37 -15.07 -17.92
CA LEU A 48 6.77 -13.84 -17.23
C LEU A 48 5.55 -13.02 -16.77
N TRP A 49 4.48 -12.96 -17.56
CA TRP A 49 3.23 -12.31 -17.14
C TRP A 49 2.61 -12.97 -15.90
N ILE A 50 2.59 -14.31 -15.86
CA ILE A 50 2.04 -15.07 -14.73
C ILE A 50 2.85 -14.82 -13.47
N GLU A 51 4.18 -14.91 -13.55
CA GLU A 51 5.08 -14.65 -12.42
C GLU A 51 4.97 -13.21 -11.92
N PHE A 52 4.95 -12.25 -12.86
CA PHE A 52 4.79 -10.84 -12.55
C PHE A 52 3.49 -10.57 -11.80
N TYR A 53 2.37 -11.14 -12.27
CA TYR A 53 1.08 -10.99 -11.61
C TYR A 53 1.10 -11.58 -10.21
N GLY A 54 1.65 -12.79 -10.04
CA GLY A 54 1.82 -13.44 -8.74
C GLY A 54 2.63 -12.59 -7.75
N LEU A 55 3.75 -12.01 -8.19
CA LEU A 55 4.57 -11.10 -7.39
C LEU A 55 3.81 -9.83 -7.02
N SER A 56 3.05 -9.26 -7.95
CA SER A 56 2.26 -8.05 -7.71
C SER A 56 1.18 -8.26 -6.63
N GLU A 57 0.52 -9.42 -6.64
CA GLU A 57 -0.51 -9.79 -5.66
C GLU A 57 0.09 -10.09 -4.29
N ALA A 58 1.21 -10.82 -4.25
CA ALA A 58 1.95 -11.07 -3.01
C ALA A 58 2.38 -9.75 -2.35
N TYR A 59 2.85 -8.78 -3.15
CA TYR A 59 3.21 -7.46 -2.66
C TYR A 59 2.01 -6.69 -2.10
N LYS A 60 0.87 -6.67 -2.81
CA LYS A 60 -0.36 -6.00 -2.32
C LYS A 60 -0.81 -6.56 -0.96
N LYS A 61 -0.78 -7.89 -0.81
CA LYS A 61 -1.12 -8.56 0.45
C LYS A 61 -0.16 -8.20 1.58
N ALA A 62 1.14 -8.17 1.31
CA ALA A 62 2.14 -7.77 2.29
C ALA A 62 1.94 -6.31 2.75
N GLU A 63 1.67 -5.39 1.83
CA GLU A 63 1.41 -3.98 2.12
C GLU A 63 0.12 -3.81 2.95
N ALA A 64 -0.97 -4.49 2.59
CA ALA A 64 -2.21 -4.49 3.38
C ALA A 64 -2.00 -5.03 4.80
N SER A 65 -1.25 -6.13 4.95
CA SER A 65 -0.96 -6.71 6.25
C SER A 65 -0.18 -5.76 7.18
N HIS A 66 0.65 -4.90 6.60
CA HIS A 66 1.41 -3.92 7.37
C HIS A 66 0.52 -2.78 7.85
N ASP A 67 -0.37 -2.27 7.01
CA ASP A 67 -1.33 -1.24 7.38
C ASP A 67 -2.30 -1.74 8.47
N ASP A 68 -2.79 -2.98 8.35
CA ASP A 68 -3.64 -3.62 9.36
C ASP A 68 -2.91 -3.80 10.70
N PHE A 69 -1.63 -4.19 10.65
CA PHE A 69 -0.80 -4.33 11.86
C PHE A 69 -0.56 -2.98 12.55
N VAL A 70 -0.23 -1.94 11.79
CA VAL A 70 -0.05 -0.59 12.33
C VAL A 70 -1.37 -0.09 12.93
N LYS A 71 -2.49 -0.30 12.26
CA LYS A 71 -3.81 0.05 12.78
C LYS A 71 -4.11 -0.64 14.11
N SER A 72 -3.92 -1.96 14.18
CA SER A 72 -4.14 -2.72 15.42
C SER A 72 -3.26 -2.22 16.57
N ASN A 73 -2.00 -1.87 16.29
CA ASN A 73 -1.11 -1.29 17.29
C ASN A 73 -1.59 0.08 17.79
N ILE A 74 -2.11 0.93 16.90
CA ILE A 74 -2.68 2.24 17.27
C ILE A 74 -3.93 2.04 18.15
N GLU A 75 -4.83 1.14 17.78
CA GLU A 75 -6.02 0.83 18.57
C GLU A 75 -5.65 0.30 19.96
N ASN A 76 -4.69 -0.63 20.04
CA ASN A 76 -4.19 -1.18 21.29
C ASN A 76 -3.54 -0.11 22.19
N LEU A 77 -2.76 0.80 21.61
CA LEU A 77 -2.13 1.89 22.34
C LEU A 77 -3.19 2.84 22.92
N PHE A 78 -4.16 3.28 22.11
CA PHE A 78 -5.23 4.15 22.59
C PHE A 78 -6.10 3.49 23.64
N GLY A 79 -6.45 2.22 23.45
CA GLY A 79 -7.19 1.46 24.46
C GLY A 79 -6.41 1.34 25.78
N SER A 80 -5.09 1.24 25.73
CA SER A 80 -4.24 1.19 26.92
C SER A 80 -4.11 2.56 27.60
N LEU A 81 -3.94 3.64 26.83
CA LEU A 81 -3.88 5.01 27.36
C LEU A 81 -5.20 5.43 28.02
N LYS A 82 -6.34 5.08 27.39
CA LYS A 82 -7.66 5.34 27.95
C LYS A 82 -7.86 4.61 29.28
N ARG A 83 -7.57 3.31 29.33
CA ARG A 83 -7.67 2.51 30.57
C ARG A 83 -6.79 3.09 31.67
N HIS A 84 -5.57 3.48 31.34
CA HIS A 84 -4.66 4.07 32.32
C HIS A 84 -5.21 5.37 32.93
N ASP A 85 -5.79 6.25 32.11
CA ASP A 85 -6.38 7.51 32.61
C ASP A 85 -7.65 7.26 33.43
N GLU A 86 -8.45 6.25 33.07
CA GLU A 86 -9.60 5.80 33.85
C GLU A 86 -9.17 5.24 35.22
N GLU A 87 -8.17 4.36 35.26
CA GLU A 87 -7.60 3.79 36.50
C GLU A 87 -7.04 4.87 37.43
N ILE A 88 -6.31 5.84 36.89
CA ILE A 88 -5.80 6.98 37.68
C ILE A 88 -6.95 7.89 38.14
N GLY A 89 -7.99 8.06 37.32
CA GLY A 89 -9.22 8.75 37.66
C GLY A 89 -9.88 8.16 38.90
N GLU A 90 -10.10 6.85 38.88
CA GLU A 90 -10.67 6.08 39.99
C GLU A 90 -9.79 6.18 41.25
N LEU A 91 -8.48 5.95 41.11
CA LEU A 91 -7.53 6.00 42.24
C LEU A 91 -7.52 7.37 42.93
N LEU A 92 -7.58 8.46 42.15
CA LEU A 92 -7.53 9.82 42.65
C LEU A 92 -8.92 10.43 42.91
N ASN A 93 -9.99 9.64 42.76
CA ASN A 93 -11.38 10.08 42.83
C ASN A 93 -11.65 11.35 42.01
N ARG A 94 -11.05 11.41 40.82
CA ARG A 94 -11.19 12.50 39.84
C ARG A 94 -11.83 11.96 38.58
N LYS A 95 -12.51 12.83 37.85
CA LYS A 95 -12.99 12.46 36.52
C LYS A 95 -11.78 12.14 35.61
N PRO A 96 -11.82 11.05 34.82
CA PRO A 96 -10.80 10.77 33.81
C PRO A 96 -10.57 12.00 32.95
N ASN A 97 -9.30 12.31 32.73
CA ASN A 97 -8.87 13.50 32.03
C ASN A 97 -8.50 13.16 30.58
N TYR A 98 -9.50 13.19 29.72
CA TYR A 98 -9.34 12.97 28.28
C TYR A 98 -8.59 14.09 27.54
N ILE A 99 -7.88 15.01 28.23
CA ILE A 99 -7.09 16.09 27.61
C ILE A 99 -6.20 15.58 26.48
N LEU A 100 -5.57 14.41 26.62
CA LEU A 100 -4.76 13.86 25.53
C LEU A 100 -5.61 13.55 24.30
N PHE A 101 -6.76 12.89 24.47
CA PHE A 101 -7.69 12.58 23.38
C PHE A 101 -8.29 13.85 22.78
N ASP A 102 -8.72 14.80 23.61
CA ASP A 102 -9.27 16.08 23.15
C ASP A 102 -8.22 16.91 22.39
N THR A 103 -6.97 16.92 22.87
CA THR A 103 -5.85 17.60 22.20
C THR A 103 -5.54 16.92 20.87
N LEU A 104 -5.50 15.59 20.83
CA LEU A 104 -5.27 14.84 19.60
C LEU A 104 -6.40 15.03 18.58
N ASP A 105 -7.68 15.04 19.00
CA ASP A 105 -8.79 15.33 18.11
C ASP A 105 -8.68 16.76 17.55
N LYS A 106 -8.40 17.74 18.42
CA LYS A 106 -8.24 19.12 17.99
C LYS A 106 -7.11 19.28 16.96
N VAL A 107 -5.92 18.78 17.26
CA VAL A 107 -4.77 18.86 16.35
C VAL A 107 -5.03 18.09 15.06
N SER A 108 -5.63 16.89 15.14
CA SER A 108 -5.95 16.10 13.96
C SER A 108 -6.92 16.81 13.02
N ARG A 109 -7.96 17.48 13.56
CA ARG A 109 -8.90 18.28 12.78
C ARG A 109 -8.24 19.48 12.12
N GLU A 110 -7.36 20.18 12.83
CA GLU A 110 -6.58 21.30 12.27
C GLU A 110 -5.70 20.85 11.10
N VAL A 111 -5.07 19.68 11.21
CA VAL A 111 -4.17 19.15 10.18
C VAL A 111 -4.92 18.54 8.99
N LEU A 112 -6.00 17.80 9.22
CA LEU A 112 -6.78 17.16 8.15
C LEU A 112 -7.62 18.17 7.37
N GLY A 113 -8.06 19.25 8.02
CA GLY A 113 -8.97 20.24 7.48
C GLY A 113 -10.43 19.77 7.49
N ALA A 114 -11.36 20.71 7.60
CA ALA A 114 -12.79 20.43 7.85
C ALA A 114 -13.44 19.46 6.85
N ASN A 115 -13.04 19.50 5.58
CA ASN A 115 -13.59 18.64 4.52
C ASN A 115 -13.09 17.19 4.55
N ASN A 116 -12.04 16.88 5.32
CA ASN A 116 -11.45 15.54 5.40
C ASN A 116 -11.61 14.90 6.80
N CYS A 117 -12.31 15.59 7.71
CA CYS A 117 -12.56 15.10 9.05
C CYS A 117 -13.72 14.11 9.08
N SER A 118 -13.52 13.00 9.78
CA SER A 118 -14.57 12.09 10.22
C SER A 118 -15.45 12.75 11.28
N THR A 119 -16.70 12.28 11.38
CA THR A 119 -17.65 12.71 12.41
C THR A 119 -17.16 12.35 13.81
N ALA A 120 -16.61 11.14 13.98
CA ALA A 120 -16.08 10.64 15.25
C ALA A 120 -14.61 11.07 15.46
N PRO A 121 -14.23 11.54 16.67
CA PRO A 121 -12.85 11.90 17.02
C PRO A 121 -11.81 10.81 16.75
N GLU A 122 -12.15 9.56 17.06
CA GLU A 122 -11.27 8.40 16.93
C GLU A 122 -10.76 8.25 15.48
N GLY A 123 -11.64 8.44 14.50
CA GLY A 123 -11.28 8.37 13.09
C GLY A 123 -10.36 9.50 12.64
N ASN A 124 -10.46 10.70 13.23
CA ASN A 124 -9.55 11.81 12.93
C ASN A 124 -8.16 11.55 13.52
N ILE A 125 -8.13 11.12 14.77
CA ILE A 125 -6.90 10.81 15.50
C ILE A 125 -6.15 9.65 14.82
N GLU A 126 -6.85 8.54 14.49
CA GLU A 126 -6.28 7.40 13.77
C GLU A 126 -5.64 7.85 12.46
N ARG A 127 -6.40 8.61 11.65
CA ARG A 127 -5.93 9.09 10.34
C ARG A 127 -4.73 10.02 10.46
N TYR A 128 -4.73 10.90 11.45
CA TYR A 128 -3.61 11.80 11.74
C TYR A 128 -2.34 11.03 12.12
N LEU A 129 -2.42 10.07 13.05
CA LEU A 129 -1.27 9.26 13.44
C LEU A 129 -0.75 8.39 12.30
N LEU A 130 -1.64 7.75 11.53
CA LEU A 130 -1.24 6.98 10.34
C LEU A 130 -0.49 7.84 9.33
N ASN A 131 -0.94 9.08 9.11
CA ASN A 131 -0.26 10.01 8.22
C ASN A 131 1.14 10.40 8.73
N LEU A 132 1.29 10.61 10.05
CA LEU A 132 2.61 10.87 10.65
C LEU A 132 3.56 9.68 10.50
N VAL A 133 3.09 8.47 10.80
CA VAL A 133 3.89 7.24 10.65
C VAL A 133 4.30 7.05 9.20
N ARG A 134 3.35 7.15 8.25
CA ARG A 134 3.65 7.04 6.81
C ARG A 134 4.64 8.11 6.34
N LYS A 135 4.54 9.33 6.86
CA LYS A 135 5.49 10.42 6.55
C LYS A 135 6.89 10.08 7.07
N ASP A 136 7.03 9.70 8.34
CA ASP A 136 8.31 9.33 8.95
C ASP A 136 8.95 8.12 8.24
N MET A 137 8.16 7.08 7.91
CA MET A 137 8.66 5.93 7.16
C MET A 137 9.19 6.31 5.77
N LYS A 138 8.54 7.26 5.08
CA LYS A 138 9.01 7.79 3.79
C LYS A 138 10.29 8.60 3.94
N GLU A 139 10.36 9.48 4.93
CA GLU A 139 11.53 10.31 5.22
C GLU A 139 12.76 9.45 5.55
N ARG A 140 12.56 8.29 6.20
CA ARG A 140 13.61 7.32 6.52
C ARG A 140 13.91 6.31 5.41
N GLY A 141 13.18 6.36 4.28
CA GLY A 141 13.35 5.43 3.17
C GLY A 141 12.90 3.99 3.46
N ILE A 142 12.11 3.78 4.52
CA ILE A 142 11.56 2.46 4.91
C ILE A 142 10.42 2.08 3.94
N THR A 143 9.62 3.05 3.52
CA THR A 143 8.59 2.88 2.48
C THR A 143 8.75 3.94 1.39
N LYS A 144 8.33 3.64 0.15
CA LYS A 144 8.37 4.58 -0.99
C LYS A 144 7.04 5.33 -1.13
#